data_AF-A0A562E3B9-F1
#
_entry.id   AF-A0A562E3B9-F1
#
_cell.length_a   1.000
_cell.length_b   1.000
_cell.length_c   1.000
_cell.angle_alpha   90.00
_cell.angle_beta   90.00
_cell.angle_gamma   90.00
#
_symmetry.space_group_name_H-M   'P 1'
#
loop_
_entity.id
_entity.type
_entity.pdbx_description
1 polymer ?
#
loop_
_entity_poly.entity_id
_entity_poly.type
_entity_poly.pdbx_seq_one_letter_code
_entity_poly.pdbx_strand_id
1 'polypeptide(L)'
;MVDVTQPAPAPENTVGPRPERYIDIYRRATARLEACLPLGWSLSSDRPRSPEAPTRMLVTAPDGDTVSFSVVASRGVLSGDVARIAADLSDSDRGFVCAHYLSDPVRRQLDRHGISYADATGNLSLVANRPAVWVRDRGADADPWRGPGRPSGVLTGEPSDRVVRALADHVGEISVPELIKLSGASTGATYRVVEVLVERELVRRVPRGPIVEVRWEPMLRAWAAERKVCAVRRFTAPEGVTATRARLAERIDIPYALTGVGATDYAAPALLEVYADDPDDFADSLGLRPVEHGGDVVVAIPWSPVVFERMDRRGGLRHAAISHVYADLLAGPFRNDDAAEHVRSRLTADEHWRRPVR
;
A
#
# COMPACT_ATOMS: atom_id res chain seq x y z
N MET A 1 24.92 7.84 -34.06
CA MET A 1 24.72 6.68 -33.16
C MET A 1 25.29 7.06 -31.82
N VAL A 2 24.45 7.56 -30.92
CA VAL A 2 24.78 7.76 -29.51
C VAL A 2 23.80 6.87 -28.77
N ASP A 3 24.34 5.86 -28.12
CA ASP A 3 23.63 4.87 -27.32
C ASP A 3 23.07 5.56 -26.07
N VAL A 4 21.75 5.76 -26.03
CA VAL A 4 21.03 6.35 -24.89
C VAL A 4 20.30 5.21 -24.18
N THR A 5 21.09 4.38 -23.50
CA THR A 5 20.55 3.37 -22.57
C THR A 5 21.45 3.21 -21.36
N GLN A 6 21.73 4.31 -20.66
CA GLN A 6 22.14 4.21 -19.26
C GLN A 6 20.91 4.35 -18.36
N PRO A 7 20.59 3.36 -17.51
CA PRO A 7 19.57 3.52 -16.49
C PRO A 7 20.00 4.65 -15.55
N ALA A 8 19.05 5.51 -15.18
CA ALA A 8 19.27 6.58 -14.21
C ALA A 8 19.94 6.01 -12.95
N PRO A 9 20.94 6.70 -12.36
CA PRO A 9 21.57 6.26 -11.13
C PRO A 9 20.49 6.10 -10.05
N ALA A 10 20.57 4.98 -9.30
CA ALA A 10 19.73 4.78 -8.12
C ALA A 10 19.85 6.02 -7.21
N PRO A 11 18.75 6.46 -6.58
CA PRO A 11 18.79 7.65 -5.73
C PRO A 11 19.91 7.51 -4.71
N GLU A 12 20.84 8.47 -4.73
CA GLU A 12 21.95 8.52 -3.78
C GLU A 12 21.38 8.45 -2.38
N ASN A 13 21.83 7.47 -1.61
CA ASN A 13 21.31 7.18 -0.30
C ASN A 13 21.81 8.28 0.66
N THR A 14 21.06 9.39 0.76
CA THR A 14 21.38 10.55 1.61
C THR A 14 21.46 10.19 3.10
N VAL A 15 20.98 8.99 3.45
CA VAL A 15 21.00 8.41 4.80
C VAL A 15 22.30 7.61 5.06
N GLY A 16 23.26 7.50 4.15
CA GLY A 16 24.52 6.77 4.42
C GLY A 16 24.32 5.29 4.76
N PRO A 17 25.31 4.58 5.36
CA PRO A 17 25.23 3.15 5.59
C PRO A 17 24.25 2.76 6.70
N ARG A 18 23.71 1.54 6.62
CA ARG A 18 22.82 0.97 7.63
C ARG A 18 23.59 0.77 8.94
N PRO A 19 23.12 1.28 10.09
CA PRO A 19 23.72 0.93 11.38
C PRO A 19 23.47 -0.56 11.68
N GLU A 20 24.49 -1.33 12.07
CA GLU A 20 24.36 -2.79 12.26
C GLU A 20 24.20 -3.20 13.74
N ARG A 21 24.73 -2.39 14.66
CA ARG A 21 24.69 -2.62 16.12
C ARG A 21 23.59 -1.78 16.75
N TYR A 22 22.91 -2.30 17.77
CA TYR A 22 21.87 -1.58 18.50
C TYR A 22 22.35 -0.23 19.04
N ILE A 23 23.60 -0.14 19.49
CA ILE A 23 24.21 1.12 19.95
C ILE A 23 24.34 2.15 18.81
N ASP A 24 24.58 1.73 17.57
CA ASP A 24 24.72 2.62 16.42
C ASP A 24 23.34 3.14 15.97
N ILE A 25 22.31 2.28 16.05
CA ILE A 25 20.91 2.67 15.84
C ILE A 25 20.52 3.75 16.86
N TYR A 26 20.78 3.48 18.14
CA TYR A 26 20.51 4.40 19.23
C TYR A 26 21.21 5.75 19.01
N ARG A 27 22.53 5.74 18.80
CA ARG A 27 23.32 6.97 18.60
C ARG A 27 22.80 7.82 17.46
N ARG A 28 22.39 7.18 16.36
CA ARG A 28 21.89 7.88 15.19
C ARG A 28 20.50 8.49 15.42
N ALA A 29 19.61 7.72 16.06
CA ALA A 29 18.30 8.18 16.49
C ALA A 29 18.41 9.38 17.47
N THR A 30 19.30 9.28 18.47
CA THR A 30 19.47 10.33 19.47
C THR A 30 20.21 11.55 18.95
N ALA A 31 21.15 11.41 18.02
CA ALA A 31 21.77 12.55 17.36
C ALA A 31 20.75 13.38 16.59
N ARG A 32 19.75 12.74 15.96
CA ARG A 32 18.65 13.46 15.33
C ARG A 32 17.75 14.14 16.37
N LEU A 33 17.40 13.43 17.44
CA LEU A 33 16.62 14.03 18.53
C LEU A 33 17.31 15.26 19.12
N GLU A 34 18.60 15.15 19.46
CA GLU A 34 19.40 16.25 20.03
C GLU A 34 19.46 17.46 19.10
N ALA A 35 19.60 17.25 17.79
CA ALA A 35 19.54 18.32 16.79
C ALA A 35 18.16 18.99 16.65
N CYS A 36 17.09 18.31 17.07
CA CYS A 36 15.71 18.80 16.99
C CYS A 36 15.16 19.30 18.34
N LEU A 37 15.91 19.15 19.44
CA LEU A 37 15.48 19.62 20.75
C LEU A 37 15.41 21.17 20.78
N PRO A 38 14.45 21.75 21.52
CA PRO A 38 14.40 23.20 21.68
C PRO A 38 15.64 23.75 22.38
N LEU A 39 15.94 25.03 22.18
CA LEU A 39 17.09 25.68 22.81
C LEU A 39 17.09 25.49 24.35
N GLY A 40 18.26 25.14 24.89
CA GLY A 40 18.47 24.93 26.32
C GLY A 40 18.05 23.55 26.83
N TRP A 41 17.39 22.73 26.02
CA TRP A 41 17.16 21.32 26.36
C TRP A 41 18.41 20.49 26.10
N SER A 42 18.58 19.43 26.88
CA SER A 42 19.70 18.51 26.70
C SER A 42 19.25 17.05 26.81
N LEU A 43 20.02 16.17 26.17
CA LEU A 43 19.83 14.74 26.20
C LEU A 43 21.02 14.08 26.90
N SER A 44 20.74 13.15 27.80
CA SER A 44 21.76 12.30 28.41
C SER A 44 21.27 10.86 28.48
N SER A 45 22.18 9.91 28.66
CA SER A 45 21.81 8.50 28.79
C SER A 45 22.79 7.77 29.68
N ASP A 46 22.34 6.65 30.23
CA ASP A 46 23.19 5.79 31.02
C ASP A 46 24.39 5.34 30.18
N ARG A 47 25.57 5.25 30.81
CA ARG A 47 26.77 4.76 30.13
C ARG A 47 26.55 3.28 29.82
N PRO A 48 26.42 2.87 28.55
CA PRO A 48 26.22 1.47 28.23
C PRO A 48 27.49 0.68 28.58
N ARG A 49 27.30 -0.55 29.06
CA ARG A 49 28.38 -1.55 28.98
C ARG A 49 28.42 -1.98 27.50
N SER A 50 29.47 -1.57 26.78
CA SER A 50 29.68 -1.98 25.39
C SER A 50 29.52 -3.51 25.26
N PRO A 51 28.75 -4.05 24.28
CA PRO A 51 28.24 -3.42 23.05
C PRO A 51 26.73 -3.06 23.07
N GLU A 52 26.08 -3.02 24.23
CA GLU A 52 24.63 -2.80 24.33
C GLU A 52 24.22 -1.34 24.13
N ALA A 53 22.99 -1.09 23.67
CA ALA A 53 22.41 0.24 23.67
C ALA A 53 22.00 0.62 25.11
N PRO A 54 22.01 1.93 25.48
CA PRO A 54 21.44 2.36 26.75
C PRO A 54 19.99 1.89 26.88
N THR A 55 19.62 1.46 28.08
CA THR A 55 18.24 1.06 28.40
C THR A 55 17.40 2.24 28.88
N ARG A 56 18.04 3.36 29.21
CA ARG A 56 17.39 4.61 29.60
C ARG A 56 18.09 5.83 29.00
N MET A 57 17.28 6.84 28.73
CA MET A 57 17.73 8.19 28.43
C MET A 57 16.94 9.20 29.26
N LEU A 58 17.55 10.36 29.48
CA LEU A 58 17.00 11.50 30.21
C LEU A 58 16.99 12.71 29.29
N VAL A 59 15.84 13.36 29.22
CA VAL A 59 15.69 14.65 28.55
C VAL A 59 15.50 15.70 29.63
N THR A 60 16.36 16.72 29.63
CA THR A 60 16.44 17.76 30.67
C THR A 60 16.02 19.10 30.09
N ALA A 61 15.08 19.76 30.74
CA ALA A 61 14.61 21.09 30.42
C ALA A 61 15.61 22.18 30.88
N PRO A 62 15.51 23.42 30.35
CA PRO A 62 16.43 24.51 30.70
C PRO A 62 16.41 24.90 32.19
N ASP A 63 15.30 24.62 32.89
CA ASP A 63 15.14 24.84 34.34
C ASP A 63 15.73 23.71 35.21
N GLY A 64 16.23 22.65 34.59
CA GLY A 64 16.82 21.49 35.25
C GLY A 64 15.85 20.33 35.49
N ASP A 65 14.55 20.49 35.21
CA ASP A 65 13.59 19.39 35.32
C ASP A 65 13.92 18.30 34.30
N THR A 66 13.78 17.04 34.70
CA THR A 66 14.14 15.88 33.85
C THR A 66 12.97 14.94 33.66
N VAL A 67 12.94 14.28 32.49
CA VAL A 67 12.06 13.15 32.20
C VAL A 67 12.87 11.98 31.68
N SER A 68 12.57 10.79 32.21
CA SER A 68 13.21 9.54 31.79
C SER A 68 12.37 8.79 30.77
N PHE A 69 13.05 8.16 29.82
CA PHE A 69 12.47 7.25 28.83
C PHE A 69 13.20 5.92 28.87
N SER A 70 12.44 4.83 28.93
CA SER A 70 12.95 3.47 28.68
C SER A 70 13.20 3.28 27.19
N VAL A 71 14.44 2.96 26.84
CA VAL A 71 14.91 2.85 25.46
C VAL A 71 14.76 1.41 24.96
N VAL A 72 14.10 1.26 23.82
CA VAL A 72 13.99 -0.01 23.09
C VAL A 72 14.69 0.13 21.76
N ALA A 73 15.94 -0.35 21.66
CA ALA A 73 16.67 -0.40 20.40
C ALA A 73 16.38 -1.71 19.66
N SER A 74 15.84 -1.60 18.45
CA SER A 74 15.54 -2.75 17.58
C SER A 74 16.14 -2.56 16.20
N ARG A 75 16.43 -3.65 15.49
CA ARG A 75 16.80 -3.61 14.06
C ARG A 75 15.60 -3.38 13.14
N GLY A 76 14.40 -3.59 13.66
CA GLY A 76 13.15 -3.39 12.96
C GLY A 76 11.99 -3.61 13.92
N VAL A 77 10.89 -2.90 13.71
CA VAL A 77 9.67 -3.06 14.49
C VAL A 77 8.56 -3.35 13.51
N LEU A 78 7.90 -4.50 13.66
CA LEU A 78 6.70 -4.82 12.91
C LEU A 78 5.48 -4.30 13.68
N SER A 79 4.37 -4.05 12.99
CA SER A 79 3.14 -3.63 13.65
C SER A 79 2.64 -4.62 14.71
N GLY A 80 2.87 -5.93 14.51
CA GLY A 80 2.58 -6.95 15.52
C GLY A 80 3.42 -6.82 16.80
N ASP A 81 4.61 -6.22 16.72
CA ASP A 81 5.51 -6.05 17.86
C ASP A 81 5.09 -4.90 18.76
N VAL A 82 4.38 -3.90 18.24
CA VAL A 82 4.07 -2.67 19.00
C VAL A 82 3.22 -2.97 20.23
N ALA A 83 2.26 -3.89 20.13
CA ALA A 83 1.43 -4.28 21.28
C ALA A 83 2.28 -4.93 22.39
N ARG A 84 3.26 -5.77 22.02
CA ARG A 84 4.19 -6.38 22.97
C ARG A 84 5.13 -5.33 23.56
N ILE A 85 5.69 -4.44 22.73
CA ILE A 85 6.55 -3.34 23.19
C ILE A 85 5.79 -2.44 24.16
N ALA A 86 4.53 -2.11 23.88
CA ALA A 86 3.68 -1.32 24.77
C ALA A 86 3.42 -2.02 26.11
N ALA A 87 3.19 -3.34 26.09
CA ALA A 87 3.03 -4.12 27.31
C ALA A 87 4.34 -4.17 28.13
N ASP A 88 5.48 -4.43 27.48
CA ASP A 88 6.80 -4.46 28.12
C ASP A 88 7.17 -3.08 28.71
N LEU A 89 6.70 -1.99 28.09
CA LEU A 89 6.90 -0.62 28.55
C LEU A 89 5.85 -0.14 29.55
N SER A 90 4.79 -0.90 29.83
CA SER A 90 3.72 -0.46 30.75
C SER A 90 4.19 -0.31 32.20
N ASP A 91 5.27 -1.03 32.57
CA ASP A 91 5.97 -0.87 33.85
C ASP A 91 6.92 0.35 33.88
N SER A 92 7.07 1.06 32.75
CA SER A 92 7.89 2.26 32.64
C SER A 92 7.05 3.49 32.33
N ASP A 93 7.35 4.63 32.96
CA ASP A 93 6.54 5.85 32.81
C ASP A 93 6.47 6.34 31.35
N ARG A 94 7.51 6.11 30.53
CA ARG A 94 7.58 6.50 29.11
C ARG A 94 8.51 5.60 28.31
N GLY A 95 8.11 5.26 27.08
CA GLY A 95 8.91 4.50 26.13
C GLY A 95 9.53 5.36 25.03
N PHE A 96 10.73 4.98 24.60
CA PHE A 96 11.41 5.51 23.42
C PHE A 96 11.94 4.38 22.53
N VAL A 97 11.35 4.20 21.35
CA VAL A 97 11.73 3.14 20.41
C VAL A 97 12.72 3.67 19.37
N CYS A 98 13.87 3.01 19.24
CA CYS A 98 14.86 3.26 18.20
C CYS A 98 14.88 2.12 17.18
N ALA A 99 14.82 2.41 15.88
CA ALA A 99 15.00 1.39 14.84
C ALA A 99 15.81 1.86 13.63
N HIS A 100 16.18 0.95 12.72
CA HIS A 100 16.72 1.34 11.42
C HIS A 100 15.75 2.26 10.70
N TYR A 101 14.53 1.79 10.50
CA TYR A 101 13.43 2.49 9.88
C TYR A 101 12.14 2.06 10.56
N LEU A 102 11.29 3.01 10.90
CA LEU A 102 9.94 2.77 11.42
C LEU A 102 8.96 3.09 10.30
N SER A 103 8.25 2.08 9.82
CA SER A 103 7.23 2.28 8.78
C SER A 103 6.11 3.19 9.29
N ASP A 104 5.45 3.85 8.36
CA ASP A 104 4.32 4.73 8.67
C ASP A 104 3.21 4.08 9.53
N PRO A 105 2.77 2.83 9.29
CA PRO A 105 1.87 2.11 10.19
C PRO A 105 2.41 1.91 11.61
N VAL A 106 3.68 1.51 11.74
CA VAL A 106 4.35 1.32 13.04
C VAL A 106 4.40 2.62 13.82
N ARG A 107 4.78 3.73 13.17
CA ARG A 107 4.80 5.07 13.77
C ARG A 107 3.43 5.48 14.30
N ARG A 108 2.36 5.27 13.51
CA ARG A 108 0.99 5.52 13.96
C ARG A 108 0.58 4.66 15.15
N GLN A 109 1.04 3.41 15.21
CA GLN A 109 0.77 2.56 16.37
C GLN A 109 1.50 3.05 17.62
N LEU A 110 2.78 3.40 17.50
CA LEU A 110 3.55 3.98 18.60
C LEU A 110 2.91 5.27 19.11
N ASP A 111 2.51 6.18 18.20
CA ASP A 111 1.78 7.40 18.54
C ASP A 111 0.48 7.10 19.32
N ARG A 112 -0.32 6.10 18.87
CA ARG A 112 -1.56 5.71 19.57
C ARG A 112 -1.33 5.18 20.99
N HIS A 113 -0.17 4.57 21.24
CA HIS A 113 0.23 4.11 22.56
C HIS A 113 0.98 5.17 23.37
N GLY A 114 1.14 6.39 22.86
CA GLY A 114 1.92 7.45 23.51
C GLY A 114 3.41 7.14 23.63
N ILE A 115 3.92 6.22 22.80
CA ILE A 115 5.31 5.79 22.81
C ILE A 115 6.10 6.70 21.88
N SER A 116 7.12 7.35 22.42
CA SER A 116 8.05 8.18 21.65
C SER A 116 8.96 7.28 20.80
N TYR A 117 9.48 7.79 19.69
CA TYR A 117 10.33 7.03 18.80
C TYR A 117 11.27 7.90 17.97
N ALA A 118 12.34 7.29 17.49
CA ALA A 118 13.19 7.84 16.45
C ALA A 118 13.78 6.71 15.60
N ASP A 119 13.93 6.93 14.30
CA ASP A 119 14.63 5.96 13.44
C ASP A 119 15.90 6.54 12.81
N ALA A 120 16.77 5.64 12.33
CA ALA A 120 18.03 6.02 11.71
C ALA A 120 17.87 6.76 10.37
N THR A 121 16.65 6.82 9.82
CA THR A 121 16.30 7.58 8.61
C THR A 121 15.81 9.00 8.88
N GLY A 122 15.62 9.36 10.15
CA GLY A 122 15.23 10.70 10.59
C GLY A 122 13.78 10.88 11.00
N ASN A 123 12.94 9.83 10.98
CA ASN A 123 11.59 9.95 11.53
C ASN A 123 11.68 10.07 13.05
N LEU A 124 11.00 11.07 13.64
CA LEU A 124 11.10 11.39 15.05
C LEU A 124 9.75 11.80 15.64
N SER A 125 9.46 11.32 16.85
CA SER A 125 8.37 11.77 17.72
C SER A 125 8.81 11.62 19.17
N LEU A 126 8.95 12.72 19.90
CA LEU A 126 9.17 12.74 21.35
C LEU A 126 8.03 13.50 22.02
N VAL A 127 7.42 12.92 23.04
CA VAL A 127 6.37 13.59 23.82
C VAL A 127 6.49 13.31 25.31
N ALA A 128 6.47 14.38 26.11
CA ALA A 128 6.30 14.31 27.56
C ALA A 128 5.49 15.51 28.07
N ASN A 129 4.68 15.26 29.10
CA ASN A 129 3.84 16.30 29.71
C ASN A 129 4.57 17.07 30.81
N ARG A 130 5.61 16.48 31.41
CA ARG A 130 6.42 17.08 32.49
C ARG A 130 7.88 16.56 32.44
N PRO A 131 8.86 17.46 32.28
CA PRO A 131 8.69 18.80 31.70
C PRO A 131 8.01 18.70 30.32
N ALA A 132 7.23 19.71 29.94
CA ALA A 132 6.45 19.66 28.72
C ALA A 132 7.36 19.81 27.48
N VAL A 133 7.40 18.78 26.64
CA VAL A 133 8.15 18.79 25.39
C VAL A 133 7.43 17.97 24.33
N TRP A 134 7.42 18.51 23.11
CA TRP A 134 6.95 17.81 21.93
C TRP A 134 7.88 18.12 20.76
N VAL A 135 8.51 17.09 20.21
CA VAL A 135 9.40 17.19 19.05
C VAL A 135 8.93 16.21 18.00
N ARG A 136 8.78 16.66 16.76
CA ARG A 136 8.53 15.79 15.60
C ARG A 136 9.43 16.17 14.45
N ASP A 137 9.79 15.16 13.66
CA ASP A 137 10.50 15.35 12.42
C ASP A 137 10.18 14.22 11.43
N ARG A 138 10.45 14.47 10.14
CA ARG A 138 10.19 13.53 9.06
C ARG A 138 11.51 13.04 8.47
N GLY A 139 11.63 11.72 8.38
CA GLY A 139 12.72 11.02 7.72
C GLY A 139 12.29 10.41 6.40
N ALA A 140 12.89 9.27 6.04
CA ALA A 140 12.52 8.56 4.83
C ALA A 140 11.08 8.03 4.92
N ASP A 141 10.37 8.07 3.79
CA ASP A 141 9.04 7.47 3.66
C ASP A 141 9.10 5.96 3.37
N ALA A 142 10.27 5.45 2.97
CA ALA A 142 10.56 4.02 2.75
C ALA A 142 11.93 3.64 3.33
N ASP A 143 12.11 2.38 3.72
CA ASP A 143 13.40 1.87 4.25
C ASP A 143 14.49 1.94 3.17
N PRO A 144 15.50 2.83 3.33
CA PRO A 144 16.53 3.06 2.33
C PRO A 144 17.58 1.94 2.26
N TRP A 145 17.56 1.00 3.20
CA TRP A 145 18.50 -0.12 3.26
C TRP A 145 17.86 -1.46 2.90
N ARG A 146 16.68 -1.44 2.26
CA ARG A 146 16.10 -2.65 1.67
C ARG A 146 17.03 -3.20 0.58
N GLY A 147 17.54 -4.41 0.80
CA GLY A 147 18.45 -5.08 -0.13
C GLY A 147 17.75 -5.59 -1.40
N PRO A 148 18.51 -5.81 -2.50
CA PRO A 148 17.98 -6.39 -3.72
C PRO A 148 17.34 -7.76 -3.46
N GLY A 149 16.12 -7.97 -3.96
CA GLY A 149 15.37 -9.24 -3.83
C GLY A 149 14.27 -9.24 -2.75
N ARG A 150 14.34 -8.34 -1.76
CA ARG A 150 13.22 -8.09 -0.84
C ARG A 150 12.12 -7.33 -1.60
N PRO A 151 10.82 -7.67 -1.44
CA PRO A 151 9.77 -6.94 -2.15
C PRO A 151 9.87 -5.45 -1.85
N SER A 152 9.60 -4.63 -2.87
CA SER A 152 9.81 -3.18 -2.88
C SER A 152 9.04 -2.40 -1.80
N GLY A 153 8.25 -3.08 -0.96
CA GLY A 153 7.27 -2.44 -0.07
C GLY A 153 6.06 -1.88 -0.82
N VAL A 154 6.06 -1.99 -2.15
CA VAL A 154 5.05 -1.43 -3.06
C VAL A 154 4.24 -2.59 -3.64
N LEU A 155 2.91 -2.42 -3.71
CA LEU A 155 1.95 -3.31 -4.34
C LEU A 155 1.90 -3.08 -5.85
N THR A 156 3.04 -3.27 -6.52
CA THR A 156 3.14 -3.07 -7.97
C THR A 156 3.49 -4.36 -8.71
N GLY A 157 3.13 -4.40 -9.99
CA GLY A 157 3.37 -5.53 -10.87
C GLY A 157 2.34 -6.65 -10.78
N GLU A 158 2.37 -7.53 -11.77
CA GLU A 158 1.36 -8.58 -11.99
C GLU A 158 1.12 -9.49 -10.76
N PRO A 159 2.14 -9.94 -9.99
CA PRO A 159 1.87 -10.74 -8.80
C PRO A 159 1.10 -9.98 -7.72
N SER A 160 1.36 -8.69 -7.55
CA SER A 160 0.62 -7.84 -6.60
C SER A 160 -0.84 -7.72 -7.03
N ASP A 161 -1.09 -7.49 -8.32
CA ASP A 161 -2.44 -7.43 -8.88
C ASP A 161 -3.18 -8.74 -8.60
N ARG A 162 -2.60 -9.89 -8.93
CA ARG A 162 -3.19 -11.21 -8.68
C ARG A 162 -3.52 -11.47 -7.21
N VAL A 163 -2.58 -11.18 -6.31
CA VAL A 163 -2.72 -11.44 -4.88
C VAL A 163 -3.74 -10.49 -4.23
N VAL A 164 -3.67 -9.19 -4.52
CA VAL A 164 -4.63 -8.20 -4.00
C VAL A 164 -6.04 -8.52 -4.47
N ARG A 165 -6.22 -8.85 -5.75
CA ARG A 165 -7.52 -9.29 -6.31
C ARG A 165 -8.04 -10.53 -5.59
N ALA A 166 -7.22 -11.56 -5.43
CA ALA A 166 -7.63 -12.78 -4.75
C ALA A 166 -8.03 -12.52 -3.29
N LEU A 167 -7.33 -11.66 -2.56
CA LEU A 167 -7.69 -11.30 -1.18
C LEU A 167 -8.94 -10.42 -1.09
N ALA A 168 -9.10 -9.45 -2.00
CA ALA A 168 -10.25 -8.57 -2.01
C ALA A 168 -11.53 -9.35 -2.33
N ASP A 169 -11.47 -10.23 -3.34
CA ASP A 169 -12.62 -10.96 -3.87
C ASP A 169 -13.12 -12.09 -2.97
N HIS A 170 -12.39 -12.43 -1.91
CA HIS A 170 -12.79 -13.49 -1.00
C HIS A 170 -12.89 -13.01 0.44
N VAL A 171 -13.69 -13.74 1.21
CA VAL A 171 -13.90 -13.55 2.65
C VAL A 171 -13.72 -14.88 3.39
N GLY A 172 -13.11 -14.82 4.57
CA GLY A 172 -12.75 -15.98 5.37
C GLY A 172 -11.26 -16.00 5.73
N GLU A 173 -10.84 -17.01 6.48
CA GLU A 173 -9.42 -17.23 6.77
C GLU A 173 -8.74 -17.86 5.56
N ILE A 174 -7.69 -17.22 5.04
CA ILE A 174 -6.99 -17.66 3.83
C ILE A 174 -5.56 -18.05 4.18
N SER A 175 -5.21 -19.31 3.98
CA SER A 175 -3.81 -19.74 4.09
C SER A 175 -2.99 -19.21 2.91
N VAL A 176 -1.68 -18.96 3.08
CA VAL A 176 -0.84 -18.54 1.94
C VAL A 176 -0.81 -19.59 0.81
N PRO A 177 -0.75 -20.91 1.07
CA PRO A 177 -0.89 -21.94 0.04
C PRO A 177 -2.21 -21.86 -0.75
N GLU A 178 -3.32 -21.55 -0.08
CA GLU A 178 -4.60 -21.35 -0.73
C GLU A 178 -4.65 -20.05 -1.54
N LEU A 179 -4.06 -18.98 -1.01
CA LEU A 179 -3.91 -17.72 -1.74
C LEU A 179 -3.08 -17.90 -3.02
N ILE A 180 -2.05 -18.75 -3.01
CA ILE A 180 -1.29 -19.11 -4.21
C ILE A 180 -2.22 -19.76 -5.25
N LYS A 181 -3.07 -20.70 -4.84
CA LYS A 181 -4.05 -21.34 -5.75
C LYS A 181 -5.08 -20.33 -6.28
N LEU A 182 -5.63 -19.49 -5.42
CA LEU A 182 -6.64 -18.50 -5.78
C LEU A 182 -6.08 -17.39 -6.68
N SER A 183 -4.85 -16.94 -6.43
CA SER A 183 -4.24 -15.85 -7.19
C SER A 183 -3.59 -16.32 -8.50
N GLY A 184 -3.14 -17.58 -8.58
CA GLY A 184 -2.30 -18.06 -9.67
C GLY A 184 -0.93 -17.37 -9.73
N ALA A 185 -0.52 -16.65 -8.68
CA ALA A 185 0.81 -16.09 -8.56
C ALA A 185 1.81 -17.14 -8.05
N SER A 186 3.11 -16.95 -8.33
CA SER A 186 4.13 -17.88 -7.86
C SER A 186 4.23 -17.87 -6.33
N THR A 187 4.68 -18.99 -5.75
CA THR A 187 4.87 -19.13 -4.29
C THR A 187 5.71 -18.00 -3.73
N GLY A 188 6.91 -17.78 -4.27
CA GLY A 188 7.82 -16.75 -3.78
C GLY A 188 7.26 -15.33 -3.94
N ALA A 189 6.54 -15.04 -5.02
CA ALA A 189 5.92 -13.73 -5.19
C ALA A 189 4.76 -13.52 -4.22
N THR A 190 3.94 -14.55 -3.97
CA THR A 190 2.81 -14.47 -3.05
C THR A 190 3.25 -14.22 -1.62
N TYR A 191 4.26 -14.95 -1.12
CA TYR A 191 4.81 -14.71 0.22
C TYR A 191 5.35 -13.28 0.35
N ARG A 192 6.02 -12.78 -0.69
CA ARG A 192 6.55 -11.41 -0.73
C ARG A 192 5.44 -10.35 -0.70
N VAL A 193 4.37 -10.52 -1.48
CA VAL A 193 3.23 -9.59 -1.45
C VAL A 193 2.52 -9.63 -0.09
N VAL A 194 2.34 -10.83 0.49
CA VAL A 194 1.73 -10.97 1.82
C VAL A 194 2.59 -10.30 2.90
N GLU A 195 3.92 -10.40 2.83
CA GLU A 195 4.83 -9.66 3.74
C GLU A 195 4.58 -8.16 3.64
N VAL A 196 4.51 -7.59 2.43
CA VAL A 196 4.19 -6.17 2.21
C VAL A 196 2.82 -5.80 2.78
N LEU A 197 1.79 -6.60 2.52
CA LEU A 197 0.44 -6.34 3.02
C LEU A 197 0.37 -6.37 4.55
N VAL A 198 1.13 -7.27 5.20
CA VAL A 198 1.24 -7.34 6.67
C VAL A 198 2.01 -6.14 7.22
N GLU A 199 3.18 -5.82 6.64
CA GLU A 199 4.00 -4.67 7.03
C GLU A 199 3.23 -3.34 6.93
N ARG A 200 2.25 -3.27 6.02
CA ARG A 200 1.40 -2.10 5.77
C ARG A 200 0.08 -2.11 6.54
N GLU A 201 -0.15 -3.13 7.37
CA GLU A 201 -1.42 -3.32 8.10
C GLU A 201 -2.66 -3.35 7.21
N LEU A 202 -2.50 -3.82 5.96
CA LEU A 202 -3.58 -4.02 4.99
C LEU A 202 -4.25 -5.40 5.18
N VAL A 203 -3.52 -6.34 5.77
CA VAL A 203 -4.04 -7.64 6.21
C VAL A 203 -3.52 -7.97 7.60
N ARG A 204 -4.28 -8.76 8.36
CA ARG A 204 -3.83 -9.36 9.62
C ARG A 204 -3.63 -10.85 9.42
N ARG A 205 -2.51 -11.36 9.89
CA ARG A 205 -2.13 -12.77 9.77
C ARG A 205 -1.72 -13.34 11.12
N VAL A 206 -2.17 -14.55 11.43
CA VAL A 206 -1.68 -15.29 12.61
C VAL A 206 -0.21 -15.69 12.37
N PRO A 207 0.68 -15.64 13.39
CA PRO A 207 2.06 -16.10 13.23
C PRO A 207 2.14 -17.52 12.65
N ARG A 208 2.78 -17.66 11.48
CA ARG A 208 2.85 -18.92 10.71
C ARG A 208 1.47 -19.53 10.32
N GLY A 209 0.39 -18.79 10.50
CA GLY A 209 -0.99 -19.22 10.24
C GLY A 209 -1.63 -18.51 9.05
N PRO A 210 -2.97 -18.56 8.94
CA PRO A 210 -3.71 -17.93 7.85
C PRO A 210 -3.79 -16.41 8.02
N ILE A 211 -4.13 -15.75 6.91
CA ILE A 211 -4.62 -14.38 6.89
C ILE A 211 -6.05 -14.43 7.42
N VAL A 212 -6.31 -13.71 8.50
CA VAL A 212 -7.57 -13.75 9.27
C VAL A 212 -8.39 -12.47 9.13
N GLU A 213 -7.81 -11.43 8.53
CA GLU A 213 -8.49 -10.17 8.26
C GLU A 213 -7.87 -9.54 7.01
N VAL A 214 -8.72 -9.07 6.11
CA VAL A 214 -8.33 -8.28 4.94
C VAL A 214 -9.05 -6.95 5.03
N ARG A 215 -8.28 -5.87 5.19
CA ARG A 215 -8.82 -4.50 5.16
C ARG A 215 -8.97 -4.08 3.70
N TRP A 216 -10.01 -4.61 3.08
CA TRP A 216 -10.18 -4.55 1.62
C TRP A 216 -10.15 -3.10 1.10
N GLU A 217 -10.78 -2.15 1.80
CA GLU A 217 -10.84 -0.77 1.32
C GLU A 217 -9.45 -0.08 1.34
N PRO A 218 -8.73 0.00 2.49
CA PRO A 218 -7.36 0.51 2.50
C PRO A 218 -6.43 -0.24 1.54
N MET A 219 -6.61 -1.56 1.40
CA MET A 219 -5.78 -2.38 0.52
C MET A 219 -5.99 -2.03 -0.96
N LEU A 220 -7.24 -1.91 -1.41
CA LEU A 220 -7.55 -1.52 -2.79
C LEU A 220 -7.11 -0.10 -3.10
N ARG A 221 -7.23 0.84 -2.15
CA ARG A 221 -6.70 2.21 -2.29
C ARG A 221 -5.18 2.25 -2.44
N ALA A 222 -4.47 1.52 -1.56
CA ALA A 222 -3.01 1.41 -1.62
C ALA A 222 -2.53 0.78 -2.93
N TRP A 223 -3.20 -0.30 -3.36
CA TRP A 223 -2.91 -0.94 -4.63
C TRP A 223 -3.20 -0.01 -5.81
N ALA A 224 -4.36 0.64 -5.87
CA ALA A 224 -4.73 1.56 -6.95
C ALA A 224 -3.69 2.68 -7.16
N ALA A 225 -3.16 3.26 -6.08
CA ALA A 225 -2.15 4.32 -6.15
C ALA A 225 -0.79 3.86 -6.70
N GLU A 226 -0.49 2.56 -6.64
CA GLU A 226 0.82 1.99 -6.95
C GLU A 226 0.82 1.10 -8.22
N ARG A 227 -0.36 0.91 -8.81
CA ARG A 227 -0.55 0.19 -10.07
C ARG A 227 0.13 0.93 -11.22
N LYS A 228 0.61 0.14 -12.18
CA LYS A 228 1.11 0.67 -13.44
C LYS A 228 -0.06 1.18 -14.28
N VAL A 229 0.14 2.34 -14.90
CA VAL A 229 -0.82 2.93 -15.83
C VAL A 229 -0.91 2.04 -17.06
N CYS A 230 -2.14 1.72 -17.46
CA CYS A 230 -2.42 0.98 -18.69
C CYS A 230 -2.33 1.92 -19.90
N ALA A 231 -1.79 1.42 -21.01
CA ALA A 231 -1.91 2.11 -22.29
C ALA A 231 -3.37 2.09 -22.74
N VAL A 232 -3.83 3.17 -23.37
CA VAL A 232 -5.21 3.30 -23.84
C VAL A 232 -5.28 3.69 -25.30
N ARG A 233 -6.27 3.15 -26.00
CA ARG A 233 -6.70 3.56 -27.34
C ARG A 233 -8.11 4.15 -27.24
N ARG A 234 -8.38 5.17 -28.04
CA ARG A 234 -9.68 5.85 -28.06
C ARG A 234 -10.35 5.68 -29.40
N PHE A 235 -11.66 5.48 -29.35
CA PHE A 235 -12.49 5.27 -30.52
C PHE A 235 -13.81 6.04 -30.39
N THR A 236 -14.46 6.23 -31.54
CA THR A 236 -15.85 6.67 -31.62
C THR A 236 -16.72 5.51 -32.08
N ALA A 237 -17.85 5.29 -31.42
CA ALA A 237 -18.91 4.38 -31.81
C ALA A 237 -19.88 5.09 -32.76
N PRO A 238 -19.88 4.78 -34.08
CA PRO A 238 -20.74 5.50 -35.03
C PRO A 238 -22.23 5.39 -34.75
N GLU A 239 -22.66 4.28 -34.17
CA GLU A 239 -24.05 3.99 -33.75
C GLU A 239 -24.34 4.44 -32.30
N GLY A 240 -23.34 5.00 -31.62
CA GLY A 240 -23.37 5.42 -30.23
C GLY A 240 -23.16 4.29 -29.21
N VAL A 241 -22.73 4.68 -28.01
CA VAL A 241 -22.36 3.78 -26.90
C VAL A 241 -23.46 2.76 -26.55
N THR A 242 -24.73 3.17 -26.58
CA THR A 242 -25.86 2.28 -26.23
C THR A 242 -25.98 1.12 -27.21
N ALA A 243 -25.90 1.39 -28.52
CA ALA A 243 -25.95 0.35 -29.55
C ALA A 243 -24.73 -0.58 -29.46
N THR A 244 -23.53 -0.01 -29.25
CA THR A 244 -22.31 -0.80 -29.05
C THR A 244 -22.41 -1.73 -27.84
N ARG A 245 -22.96 -1.26 -26.71
CA ARG A 245 -23.19 -2.10 -25.52
C ARG A 245 -24.20 -3.22 -25.81
N ALA A 246 -25.28 -2.95 -26.53
CA ALA A 246 -26.24 -3.98 -26.93
C ALA A 246 -25.56 -5.07 -27.77
N ARG A 247 -24.76 -4.68 -28.78
CA ARG A 247 -23.98 -5.61 -29.61
C ARG A 247 -22.97 -6.43 -28.78
N LEU A 248 -22.30 -5.80 -27.83
CA LEU A 248 -21.36 -6.49 -26.92
C LEU A 248 -22.03 -7.50 -26.00
N ALA A 249 -23.30 -7.28 -25.64
CA ALA A 249 -24.07 -8.20 -24.79
C ALA A 249 -24.40 -9.51 -25.53
N GLU A 250 -24.48 -9.47 -26.86
CA GLU A 250 -24.80 -10.61 -27.73
C GLU A 250 -23.55 -11.39 -28.17
N ARG A 251 -22.35 -10.79 -28.06
CA ARG A 251 -21.08 -11.33 -28.58
C ARG A 251 -20.27 -12.05 -27.52
N ILE A 252 -20.24 -13.38 -27.57
CA ILE A 252 -19.46 -14.21 -26.64
C ILE A 252 -17.98 -14.30 -27.06
N ASP A 253 -17.73 -14.21 -28.37
CA ASP A 253 -16.43 -14.40 -29.03
C ASP A 253 -15.42 -13.26 -28.81
N ILE A 254 -15.86 -12.08 -28.42
CA ILE A 254 -14.98 -10.92 -28.17
C ILE A 254 -14.50 -10.94 -26.71
N PRO A 255 -13.20 -11.16 -26.39
CA PRO A 255 -12.71 -11.08 -25.02
C PRO A 255 -12.65 -9.61 -24.57
N TYR A 256 -13.42 -9.26 -23.54
CA TYR A 256 -13.41 -7.92 -22.94
C TYR A 256 -13.88 -7.95 -21.48
N ALA A 257 -13.54 -6.89 -20.74
CA ALA A 257 -14.11 -6.58 -19.43
C ALA A 257 -14.51 -5.12 -19.34
N LEU A 258 -15.78 -4.82 -19.07
CA LEU A 258 -16.25 -3.47 -18.77
C LEU A 258 -15.73 -3.01 -17.41
N THR A 259 -15.30 -1.76 -17.35
CA THR A 259 -14.88 -1.10 -16.11
C THR A 259 -15.40 0.35 -16.08
N GLY A 260 -14.84 1.16 -15.19
CA GLY A 260 -15.14 2.58 -15.06
C GLY A 260 -16.59 2.82 -14.64
N VAL A 261 -17.11 4.00 -14.97
CA VAL A 261 -18.44 4.45 -14.52
C VAL A 261 -19.52 3.53 -15.09
N GLY A 262 -19.37 3.12 -16.36
CA GLY A 262 -20.33 2.27 -17.06
C GLY A 262 -20.44 0.83 -16.56
N ALA A 263 -19.57 0.42 -15.63
CA ALA A 263 -19.64 -0.87 -14.94
C ALA A 263 -20.36 -0.80 -13.57
N THR A 264 -20.81 0.39 -13.18
CA THR A 264 -21.49 0.69 -11.91
C THR A 264 -22.94 1.11 -12.13
N ASP A 265 -23.67 1.33 -11.03
CA ASP A 265 -25.01 1.92 -11.00
C ASP A 265 -24.99 3.43 -10.64
N TYR A 266 -23.82 4.08 -10.66
CA TYR A 266 -23.67 5.50 -10.29
C TYR A 266 -24.39 6.44 -11.29
N ALA A 267 -24.21 6.18 -12.58
CA ALA A 267 -24.79 7.00 -13.65
C ALA A 267 -24.98 6.18 -14.93
N ALA A 268 -25.85 6.66 -15.83
CA ALA A 268 -25.94 6.09 -17.16
C ALA A 268 -24.61 6.26 -17.92
N PRO A 269 -24.10 5.24 -18.61
CA PRO A 269 -22.80 5.31 -19.28
C PRO A 269 -22.86 6.23 -20.50
N ALA A 270 -22.19 7.38 -20.40
CA ALA A 270 -21.89 8.24 -21.55
C ALA A 270 -20.63 7.82 -22.32
N LEU A 271 -19.81 6.96 -21.70
CA LEU A 271 -18.56 6.42 -22.24
C LEU A 271 -18.55 4.90 -22.09
N LEU A 272 -17.98 4.21 -23.08
CA LEU A 272 -17.67 2.79 -22.99
C LEU A 272 -16.22 2.61 -22.54
N GLU A 273 -16.03 2.18 -21.29
CA GLU A 273 -14.71 1.94 -20.70
C GLU A 273 -14.48 0.44 -20.56
N VAL A 274 -13.47 -0.09 -21.25
CA VAL A 274 -13.21 -1.54 -21.33
C VAL A 274 -11.73 -1.88 -21.26
N TYR A 275 -11.43 -3.08 -20.77
CA TYR A 275 -10.18 -3.77 -21.04
C TYR A 275 -10.34 -4.75 -22.21
N ALA A 276 -9.36 -4.76 -23.11
CA ALA A 276 -9.17 -5.78 -24.15
C ALA A 276 -7.67 -5.96 -24.42
N ASP A 277 -7.25 -7.19 -24.72
CA ASP A 277 -5.83 -7.48 -24.99
C ASP A 277 -5.36 -6.85 -26.31
N ASP A 278 -6.24 -6.81 -27.32
CA ASP A 278 -6.03 -6.14 -28.60
C ASP A 278 -7.13 -5.08 -28.84
N PRO A 279 -6.82 -3.79 -28.63
CA PRO A 279 -7.79 -2.72 -28.84
C PRO A 279 -8.24 -2.54 -30.29
N ASP A 280 -7.38 -2.88 -31.26
CA ASP A 280 -7.68 -2.71 -32.68
C ASP A 280 -8.62 -3.82 -33.16
N ASP A 281 -8.36 -5.07 -32.79
CA ASP A 281 -9.28 -6.19 -33.07
C ASP A 281 -10.64 -6.01 -32.37
N PHE A 282 -10.63 -5.51 -31.12
CA PHE A 282 -11.85 -5.14 -30.40
C PHE A 282 -12.65 -4.06 -31.15
N ALA A 283 -11.96 -3.03 -31.65
CA ALA A 283 -12.59 -1.94 -32.40
C ALA A 283 -13.15 -2.42 -33.74
N ASP A 284 -12.39 -3.18 -34.51
CA ASP A 284 -12.79 -3.71 -35.81
C ASP A 284 -14.01 -4.64 -35.68
N SER A 285 -14.02 -5.51 -34.67
CA SER A 285 -15.14 -6.43 -34.37
C SER A 285 -16.47 -5.73 -34.08
N LEU A 286 -16.42 -4.44 -33.72
CA LEU A 286 -17.58 -3.61 -33.38
C LEU A 286 -17.79 -2.47 -34.39
N GLY A 287 -16.90 -2.27 -35.36
CA GLY A 287 -16.94 -1.16 -36.31
C GLY A 287 -16.68 0.20 -35.66
N LEU A 288 -15.86 0.25 -34.61
CA LEU A 288 -15.45 1.50 -33.97
C LEU A 288 -14.41 2.22 -34.82
N ARG A 289 -14.34 3.54 -34.72
CA ARG A 289 -13.40 4.37 -35.49
C ARG A 289 -12.32 4.96 -34.59
N PRO A 290 -11.02 4.77 -34.87
CA PRO A 290 -9.96 5.32 -34.03
C PRO A 290 -9.97 6.84 -34.04
N VAL A 291 -9.67 7.44 -32.89
CA VAL A 291 -9.51 8.89 -32.74
C VAL A 291 -8.30 9.21 -31.87
N GLU A 292 -7.62 10.32 -32.17
CA GLU A 292 -6.45 10.78 -31.41
C GLU A 292 -6.84 11.37 -30.05
N HIS A 293 -7.95 12.13 -30.01
CA HIS A 293 -8.44 12.83 -28.82
C HIS A 293 -9.96 12.71 -28.71
N GLY A 294 -10.47 12.70 -27.48
CA GLY A 294 -11.89 12.45 -27.24
C GLY A 294 -12.29 11.02 -27.59
N GLY A 295 -13.53 10.83 -28.05
CA GLY A 295 -14.10 9.51 -28.30
C GLY A 295 -15.02 9.06 -27.18
N ASP A 296 -16.02 8.27 -27.54
CA ASP A 296 -17.02 7.72 -26.64
C ASP A 296 -16.74 6.25 -26.27
N VAL A 297 -15.60 5.71 -26.73
CA VAL A 297 -15.07 4.40 -26.32
C VAL A 297 -13.58 4.51 -25.96
N VAL A 298 -13.22 4.04 -24.76
CA VAL A 298 -11.84 3.93 -24.28
C VAL A 298 -11.53 2.47 -24.01
N VAL A 299 -10.52 1.96 -24.71
CA VAL A 299 -10.04 0.58 -24.57
C VAL A 299 -8.65 0.61 -23.94
N ALA A 300 -8.51 0.06 -22.74
CA ALA A 300 -7.25 -0.09 -22.06
C ALA A 300 -6.64 -1.48 -22.32
N ILE A 301 -5.34 -1.52 -22.59
CA ILE A 301 -4.57 -2.76 -22.65
C ILE A 301 -4.20 -3.14 -21.22
N PRO A 302 -4.68 -4.28 -20.70
CA PRO A 302 -4.45 -4.64 -19.32
C PRO A 302 -2.98 -4.95 -19.06
N TRP A 303 -2.42 -4.38 -17.99
CA TRP A 303 -1.07 -4.74 -17.54
C TRP A 303 -0.97 -6.19 -17.03
N SER A 304 -2.08 -6.71 -16.48
CA SER A 304 -2.19 -8.04 -15.92
C SER A 304 -3.49 -8.69 -16.39
N PRO A 305 -3.48 -9.99 -16.75
CA PRO A 305 -4.71 -10.70 -17.16
C PRO A 305 -5.72 -10.85 -16.03
N VAL A 306 -5.36 -10.48 -14.78
CA VAL A 306 -6.28 -10.54 -13.63
C VAL A 306 -7.53 -9.65 -13.80
N VAL A 307 -7.53 -8.70 -14.74
CA VAL A 307 -8.73 -7.92 -15.09
C VAL A 307 -9.89 -8.82 -15.55
N PHE A 308 -9.56 -9.96 -16.18
CA PHE A 308 -10.53 -10.92 -16.70
C PHE A 308 -10.90 -12.01 -15.69
N GLU A 309 -10.27 -12.02 -14.52
CA GLU A 309 -10.58 -12.98 -13.46
C GLU A 309 -11.85 -12.57 -12.70
N ARG A 310 -12.68 -13.56 -12.39
CA ARG A 310 -13.90 -13.40 -11.58
C ARG A 310 -14.89 -12.35 -12.08
N MET A 311 -14.86 -12.06 -13.38
CA MET A 311 -15.82 -11.16 -14.03
C MET A 311 -17.26 -11.51 -13.68
N ASP A 312 -18.08 -10.48 -13.60
CA ASP A 312 -19.51 -10.59 -13.39
C ASP A 312 -20.27 -10.40 -14.71
N ARG A 313 -21.33 -11.18 -14.91
CA ARG A 313 -22.16 -11.11 -16.11
C ARG A 313 -23.50 -10.47 -15.76
N ARG A 314 -23.75 -9.28 -16.31
CA ARG A 314 -24.98 -8.52 -16.08
C ARG A 314 -25.53 -8.06 -17.43
N GLY A 315 -26.75 -8.51 -17.78
CA GLY A 315 -27.38 -8.16 -19.05
C GLY A 315 -26.56 -8.56 -20.28
N GLY A 316 -25.95 -9.76 -20.27
CA GLY A 316 -25.08 -10.26 -21.34
C GLY A 316 -23.66 -9.66 -21.36
N LEU A 317 -23.46 -8.53 -20.70
CA LEU A 317 -22.18 -7.84 -20.64
C LEU A 317 -21.25 -8.44 -19.58
N ARG A 318 -19.95 -8.55 -19.94
CA ARG A 318 -18.87 -8.95 -19.02
C ARG A 318 -18.31 -7.72 -18.33
N HIS A 319 -18.41 -7.68 -17.00
CA HIS A 319 -17.85 -6.62 -16.17
C HIS A 319 -16.64 -7.15 -15.43
N ALA A 320 -15.59 -6.34 -15.33
CA ALA A 320 -14.53 -6.57 -14.37
C ALA A 320 -15.15 -6.74 -12.98
N ALA A 321 -14.54 -7.57 -12.15
CA ALA A 321 -15.04 -7.75 -10.79
C ALA A 321 -15.04 -6.42 -10.02
N ILE A 322 -16.06 -6.20 -9.17
CA ILE A 322 -16.41 -4.86 -8.67
C ILE A 322 -15.29 -4.19 -7.87
N SER A 323 -14.46 -4.97 -7.19
CA SER A 323 -13.27 -4.52 -6.47
C SER A 323 -12.14 -4.07 -7.41
N HIS A 324 -12.13 -4.51 -8.68
CA HIS A 324 -11.22 -4.01 -9.71
C HIS A 324 -11.76 -2.70 -10.27
N VAL A 325 -13.07 -2.65 -10.56
CA VAL A 325 -13.78 -1.43 -10.96
C VAL A 325 -13.56 -0.32 -9.93
N TYR A 326 -13.68 -0.62 -8.64
CA TYR A 326 -13.38 0.34 -7.57
C TYR A 326 -11.94 0.87 -7.65
N ALA A 327 -10.96 -0.02 -7.88
CA ALA A 327 -9.56 0.39 -8.00
C ALA A 327 -9.28 1.25 -9.25
N ASP A 328 -9.97 0.98 -10.36
CA ASP A 328 -9.87 1.78 -11.59
C ASP A 328 -10.51 3.16 -11.44
N LEU A 329 -11.61 3.26 -10.69
CA LEU A 329 -12.25 4.54 -10.40
C LEU A 329 -11.39 5.42 -9.47
N LEU A 330 -10.54 4.82 -8.63
CA LEU A 330 -9.61 5.55 -7.77
C LEU A 330 -8.40 6.13 -8.54
N ALA A 331 -7.89 5.41 -9.54
CA ALA A 331 -6.66 5.76 -10.24
C ALA A 331 -6.58 5.16 -11.65
N GLY A 332 -5.79 5.80 -12.51
CA GLY A 332 -5.56 5.34 -13.88
C GLY A 332 -6.52 6.01 -14.89
N PRO A 333 -6.69 5.42 -16.08
CA PRO A 333 -7.40 6.08 -17.18
C PRO A 333 -8.91 6.24 -16.98
N PHE A 334 -9.49 5.50 -16.01
CA PHE A 334 -10.93 5.45 -15.73
C PHE A 334 -11.31 6.17 -14.42
N ARG A 335 -10.41 7.02 -13.92
CA ARG A 335 -10.56 7.68 -12.61
C ARG A 335 -11.82 8.53 -12.57
N ASN A 336 -12.65 8.31 -11.54
CA ASN A 336 -13.81 9.12 -11.22
C ASN A 336 -14.09 9.02 -9.71
N ASP A 337 -13.78 10.09 -8.97
CA ASP A 337 -13.82 10.08 -7.50
C ASP A 337 -15.25 9.90 -6.95
N ASP A 338 -16.25 10.52 -7.59
CA ASP A 338 -17.64 10.43 -7.14
C ASP A 338 -18.20 9.02 -7.34
N ALA A 339 -17.93 8.41 -8.49
CA ALA A 339 -18.29 7.02 -8.75
C ALA A 339 -17.52 6.05 -7.83
N ALA A 340 -16.25 6.33 -7.54
CA ALA A 340 -15.48 5.54 -6.58
C ALA A 340 -16.12 5.57 -5.18
N GLU A 341 -16.52 6.74 -4.71
CA GLU A 341 -17.18 6.90 -3.41
C GLU A 341 -18.55 6.21 -3.36
N HIS A 342 -19.33 6.32 -4.44
CA HIS A 342 -20.59 5.59 -4.58
C HIS A 342 -20.39 4.08 -4.50
N VAL A 343 -19.43 3.53 -5.26
CA VAL A 343 -19.10 2.10 -5.22
C VAL A 343 -18.62 1.71 -3.82
N ARG A 344 -17.74 2.49 -3.20
CA ARG A 344 -17.25 2.23 -1.83
C ARG A 344 -18.40 2.12 -0.83
N SER A 345 -19.30 3.09 -0.81
CA SER A 345 -20.48 3.11 0.06
C SER A 345 -21.31 1.82 -0.10
N ARG A 346 -21.54 1.41 -1.34
CA ARG A 346 -22.24 0.15 -1.65
C ARG A 346 -21.49 -1.10 -1.16
N LEU A 347 -20.20 -1.19 -1.42
CA LEU A 347 -19.38 -2.35 -1.03
C LEU A 347 -19.23 -2.49 0.49
N THR A 348 -19.28 -1.38 1.22
CA THR A 348 -19.31 -1.36 2.69
C THR A 348 -20.68 -1.76 3.24
N ALA A 349 -21.77 -1.34 2.59
CA ALA A 349 -23.12 -1.66 3.04
C ALA A 349 -23.49 -3.14 2.82
N ASP A 350 -22.91 -3.78 1.81
CA ASP A 350 -23.19 -5.17 1.46
C ASP A 350 -21.91 -5.88 1.02
N GLU A 351 -21.31 -6.73 1.88
CA GLU A 351 -20.10 -7.49 1.56
C GLU A 351 -20.33 -8.79 0.76
N HIS A 352 -21.56 -9.09 0.29
CA HIS A 352 -21.83 -10.30 -0.51
C HIS A 352 -21.11 -10.33 -1.86
N TRP A 353 -20.51 -9.22 -2.29
CA TRP A 353 -19.62 -9.21 -3.45
C TRP A 353 -18.34 -10.05 -3.23
N ARG A 354 -17.98 -10.33 -1.98
CA ARG A 354 -16.84 -11.18 -1.60
C ARG A 354 -17.30 -12.63 -1.47
N ARG A 355 -16.55 -13.53 -2.11
CA ARG A 355 -16.87 -14.97 -2.15
C ARG A 355 -16.28 -15.68 -0.93
N PRO A 356 -17.02 -16.54 -0.22
CA PRO A 356 -16.44 -17.36 0.82
C PRO A 356 -15.30 -18.23 0.26
N VAL A 357 -14.22 -18.32 1.02
CA VAL A 357 -13.13 -19.28 0.77
C VAL A 357 -13.69 -20.69 1.02
N ARG A 358 -13.45 -21.64 0.11
CA ARG A 358 -14.03 -22.99 0.15
C ARG A 358 -13.07 -24.02 0.68
#